data_AF-A0A836RAW3-F1
#
_entry.id   AF-A0A836RAW3-F1
#
_cell.length_a   1.000
_cell.length_b   1.000
_cell.length_c   1.000
_cell.angle_alpha   90.00
_cell.angle_beta   90.00
_cell.angle_gamma   90.00
#
_symmetry.space_group_name_H-M   'P 1'
#
loop_
_entity.id
_entity.type
_entity.pdbx_description
1 polymer ?
#
loop_
_entity_poly.entity_id
_entity_poly.type
_entity_poly.pdbx_seq_one_letter_code
_entity_poly.pdbx_strand_id
1 'polypeptide(L)'
;EVASKVGLYAEYSTNEKVAFEVSLAASWSGLRSVVTMKHVGLNVAADSFMSAAYQGTKGGMVVVSADDPSMWSSQNEQDNRMYAMFANIPVFDPIDPQEALEMTKYAFDLSEQIGSLVMLRPTTRVSHTRGDVTIGDLPENKENAVRLWGKFKKNPEKYVVLPSRARRMHPEVLNRIEKARKLLEEIPFNWEEGNGDIGIIVSGISYVYLKEALHLLGLEDRVSILKIGTPFPLPLNRVEQFLRKFEGHKVLVIEELEPVVENQIKVLVYDKKIDVQIHGKDYIPRLYEMTTRRIVEALQKYLNLKKRISFDHVDEHAAKVSEKLPPRPPTLCPACPHRNTFYAVKRNAKGKGVYTGDIGCYSLGALKPLETMD
;
A
#
# COMPACT_ATOMS: atom_id res chain seq x y z
N GLU A 1 -10.17 14.75 21.01
CA GLU A 1 -9.47 15.78 21.81
C GLU A 1 -8.23 16.35 21.12
N VAL A 2 -7.34 15.53 20.53
CA VAL A 2 -6.15 16.03 19.82
C VAL A 2 -6.50 16.74 18.51
N ALA A 3 -7.40 16.16 17.70
CA ALA A 3 -7.78 16.70 16.39
C ALA A 3 -8.29 18.16 16.47
N SER A 4 -9.15 18.47 17.43
CA SER A 4 -9.66 19.84 17.66
C SER A 4 -8.56 20.84 18.04
N LYS A 5 -7.49 20.41 18.73
CA LYS A 5 -6.35 21.27 19.08
C LYS A 5 -5.49 21.64 17.87
N VAL A 6 -5.51 20.83 16.82
CA VAL A 6 -4.78 21.06 15.57
C VAL A 6 -5.68 21.48 14.41
N GLY A 7 -6.95 21.81 14.70
CA GLY A 7 -7.91 22.27 13.70
C GLY A 7 -8.36 21.18 12.71
N LEU A 8 -8.29 19.91 13.07
CA LEU A 8 -8.76 18.81 12.22
C LEU A 8 -10.09 18.25 12.75
N TYR A 9 -10.96 17.83 11.83
CA TYR A 9 -12.07 16.96 12.15
C TYR A 9 -11.60 15.50 12.10
N ALA A 10 -11.88 14.74 13.16
CA ALA A 10 -11.59 13.32 13.22
C ALA A 10 -12.73 12.61 13.94
N GLU A 11 -13.16 11.48 13.38
CA GLU A 11 -14.21 10.64 13.93
C GLU A 11 -13.90 9.17 13.73
N TYR A 12 -14.50 8.33 14.58
CA TYR A 12 -14.62 6.90 14.30
C TYR A 12 -15.99 6.67 13.68
N SER A 13 -16.01 6.09 12.48
CA SER A 13 -17.24 5.68 11.81
C SER A 13 -17.68 4.27 12.24
N THR A 14 -18.93 3.92 11.93
CA THR A 14 -19.51 2.60 12.24
C THR A 14 -18.74 1.44 11.61
N ASN A 15 -18.24 1.61 10.38
CA ASN A 15 -17.37 0.69 9.67
C ASN A 15 -16.60 1.45 8.58
N GLU A 16 -15.78 0.74 7.82
CA GLU A 16 -14.91 1.29 6.78
C GLU A 16 -15.67 1.84 5.59
N LYS A 17 -16.83 1.25 5.22
CA LYS A 17 -17.71 1.80 4.18
C LYS A 17 -18.22 3.19 4.57
N VAL A 18 -18.74 3.34 5.79
CA VAL A 18 -19.20 4.65 6.29
C VAL A 18 -18.03 5.63 6.39
N ALA A 19 -16.87 5.20 6.90
CA ALA A 19 -15.67 6.05 6.99
C ALA A 19 -15.24 6.59 5.62
N PHE A 20 -15.29 5.72 4.61
CA PHE A 20 -14.97 6.07 3.24
C PHE A 20 -15.97 7.08 2.67
N GLU A 21 -17.27 6.83 2.83
CA GLU A 21 -18.34 7.70 2.31
C GLU A 21 -18.38 9.08 2.99
N VAL A 22 -18.14 9.16 4.29
CA VAL A 22 -18.03 10.46 4.99
C VAL A 22 -16.81 11.23 4.48
N SER A 23 -15.66 10.56 4.32
CA SER A 23 -14.45 11.16 3.76
C SER A 23 -14.67 11.64 2.32
N LEU A 24 -15.38 10.88 1.50
CA LEU A 24 -15.76 11.25 0.14
C LEU A 24 -16.72 12.45 0.12
N ALA A 25 -17.69 12.51 1.03
CA ALA A 25 -18.60 13.63 1.17
C ALA A 25 -17.87 14.94 1.54
N ALA A 26 -16.86 14.85 2.41
CA ALA A 26 -15.98 15.97 2.73
C ALA A 26 -15.21 16.44 1.47
N SER A 27 -14.65 15.51 0.69
CA SER A 27 -14.00 15.80 -0.59
C SER A 27 -14.95 16.49 -1.58
N TRP A 28 -16.17 15.98 -1.78
CA TRP A 28 -17.18 16.61 -2.65
C TRP A 28 -17.61 18.00 -2.20
N SER A 29 -17.50 18.26 -0.90
CA SER A 29 -17.74 19.56 -0.30
C SER A 29 -16.55 20.53 -0.45
N GLY A 30 -15.45 20.08 -1.06
CA GLY A 30 -14.27 20.89 -1.37
C GLY A 30 -13.22 20.91 -0.25
N LEU A 31 -13.24 19.95 0.67
CA LEU A 31 -12.25 19.80 1.73
C LEU A 31 -11.25 18.70 1.37
N ARG A 32 -10.01 18.83 1.87
CA ARG A 32 -9.08 17.68 1.86
C ARG A 32 -9.54 16.66 2.90
N SER A 33 -9.57 15.39 2.53
CA SER A 33 -9.97 14.31 3.43
C SER A 33 -9.05 13.09 3.31
N VAL A 34 -8.89 12.38 4.42
CA VAL A 34 -8.15 11.11 4.46
C VAL A 34 -9.00 10.07 5.16
N VAL A 35 -9.05 8.87 4.58
CA VAL A 35 -9.61 7.69 5.23
C VAL A 35 -8.50 6.68 5.42
N THR A 36 -8.43 6.08 6.61
CA THR A 36 -7.37 5.13 6.96
C THR A 36 -7.98 3.79 7.31
N MET A 37 -7.49 2.72 6.69
CA MET A 37 -7.90 1.34 6.97
C MET A 37 -6.78 0.37 6.57
N LYS A 38 -6.89 -0.88 6.98
CA LYS A 38 -6.07 -1.96 6.39
C LYS A 38 -6.68 -2.45 5.10
N HIS A 39 -5.92 -3.24 4.34
CA HIS A 39 -6.36 -3.84 3.08
C HIS A 39 -7.75 -4.50 3.15
N VAL A 40 -8.04 -5.29 4.18
CA VAL A 40 -9.36 -5.91 4.37
C VAL A 40 -10.50 -4.91 4.58
N GLY A 41 -10.21 -3.77 5.22
CA GLY A 41 -11.19 -2.69 5.39
C GLY A 41 -11.59 -2.07 4.05
N LEU A 42 -10.67 -2.05 3.07
CA LEU A 42 -11.00 -1.58 1.72
C LEU A 42 -11.94 -2.55 1.00
N ASN A 43 -11.93 -3.84 1.34
CA ASN A 43 -12.94 -4.78 0.84
C ASN A 43 -14.35 -4.42 1.33
N VAL A 44 -14.47 -4.03 2.61
CA VAL A 44 -15.74 -3.54 3.18
C VAL A 44 -16.22 -2.27 2.46
N ALA A 45 -15.28 -1.40 2.06
CA ALA A 45 -15.55 -0.17 1.32
C ALA A 45 -15.54 -0.32 -0.22
N ALA A 46 -15.43 -1.54 -0.77
CA ALA A 46 -15.10 -1.76 -2.18
C ALA A 46 -16.10 -1.14 -3.17
N ASP A 47 -17.39 -1.30 -2.91
CA ASP A 47 -18.47 -0.75 -3.73
C ASP A 47 -18.39 0.79 -3.82
N SER A 48 -18.18 1.45 -2.67
CA SER A 48 -18.02 2.89 -2.59
C SER A 48 -16.71 3.35 -3.24
N PHE A 49 -15.62 2.57 -3.08
CA PHE A 49 -14.32 2.84 -3.71
C PHE A 49 -14.39 2.81 -5.24
N MET A 50 -15.02 1.77 -5.81
CA MET A 50 -15.18 1.64 -7.26
C MET A 50 -16.07 2.74 -7.85
N SER A 51 -17.16 3.09 -7.17
CA SER A 51 -18.05 4.18 -7.59
C SER A 51 -17.37 5.55 -7.49
N ALA A 52 -16.57 5.76 -6.45
CA ALA A 52 -15.85 7.01 -6.23
C ALA A 52 -14.81 7.30 -7.32
N ALA A 53 -14.20 6.27 -7.93
CA ALA A 53 -13.31 6.46 -9.08
C ALA A 53 -14.00 7.18 -10.24
N TYR A 54 -15.28 6.84 -10.51
CA TYR A 54 -16.10 7.49 -11.53
C TYR A 54 -16.47 8.92 -11.11
N GLN A 55 -17.02 9.07 -9.91
CA GLN A 55 -17.50 10.34 -9.38
C GLN A 55 -16.36 11.37 -9.22
N GLY A 56 -15.15 10.89 -8.95
CA GLY A 56 -13.98 11.71 -8.68
C GLY A 56 -14.11 12.53 -7.39
N THR A 57 -13.16 13.44 -7.22
CA THR A 57 -13.02 14.28 -6.03
C THR A 57 -13.20 15.76 -6.38
N LYS A 58 -13.28 16.62 -5.36
CA LYS A 58 -13.26 18.09 -5.55
C LYS A 58 -12.19 18.74 -4.66
N GLY A 59 -12.16 18.42 -3.38
CA GLY A 59 -10.95 18.56 -2.57
C GLY A 59 -10.14 17.25 -2.60
N GLY A 60 -8.85 17.30 -2.33
CA GLY A 60 -7.99 16.11 -2.41
C GLY A 60 -8.45 15.01 -1.44
N MET A 61 -8.53 13.77 -1.91
CA MET A 61 -8.87 12.62 -1.08
C MET A 61 -7.77 11.57 -1.17
N VAL A 62 -7.21 11.24 0.00
CA VAL A 62 -6.21 10.18 0.15
C VAL A 62 -6.83 8.99 0.85
N VAL A 63 -6.66 7.81 0.27
CA VAL A 63 -7.06 6.54 0.88
C VAL A 63 -5.79 5.86 1.39
N VAL A 64 -5.59 5.82 2.70
CA VAL A 64 -4.50 5.08 3.31
C VAL A 64 -4.95 3.64 3.50
N SER A 65 -4.39 2.74 2.70
CA SER A 65 -4.64 1.29 2.78
C SER A 65 -3.36 0.59 3.22
N ALA A 66 -3.28 0.22 4.49
CA ALA A 66 -2.15 -0.54 5.01
C ALA A 66 -2.26 -2.03 4.66
N ASP A 67 -1.35 -2.50 3.81
CA ASP A 67 -1.27 -3.91 3.44
C ASP A 67 -0.46 -4.68 4.49
N ASP A 68 -0.84 -5.95 4.73
CA ASP A 68 -0.19 -6.82 5.72
C ASP A 68 0.42 -8.07 5.08
N PRO A 69 1.49 -7.94 4.27
CA PRO A 69 2.27 -9.10 3.84
C PRO A 69 2.71 -9.93 5.06
N SER A 70 2.71 -11.25 4.92
CA SER A 70 2.85 -12.25 6.00
C SER A 70 1.70 -12.34 7.00
N MET A 71 0.63 -11.54 6.85
CA MET A 71 -0.61 -11.65 7.62
C MET A 71 -0.37 -11.61 9.14
N TRP A 72 0.52 -10.72 9.61
CA TRP A 72 0.88 -10.62 11.03
C TRP A 72 -0.32 -10.40 11.94
N SER A 73 -1.35 -9.74 11.41
CA SER A 73 -2.55 -9.35 12.15
C SER A 73 -3.81 -9.38 11.30
N SER A 74 -3.75 -10.10 10.18
CA SER A 74 -4.79 -10.19 9.15
C SER A 74 -5.06 -11.66 8.81
N GLN A 75 -6.18 -11.97 8.15
CA GLN A 75 -6.59 -13.37 7.88
C GLN A 75 -6.06 -13.85 6.53
N ASN A 76 -5.76 -12.92 5.63
CA ASN A 76 -5.30 -13.19 4.30
C ASN A 76 -4.20 -12.20 3.90
N GLU A 77 -3.47 -12.60 2.87
CA GLU A 77 -2.53 -11.72 2.18
C GLU A 77 -3.28 -11.06 1.03
N GLN A 78 -3.20 -9.73 0.92
CA GLN A 78 -3.79 -8.97 -0.17
C GLN A 78 -2.84 -7.88 -0.64
N ASP A 79 -2.92 -7.59 -1.93
CA ASP A 79 -2.16 -6.55 -2.57
C ASP A 79 -3.10 -5.51 -3.17
N ASN A 80 -3.33 -4.42 -2.44
CA ASN A 80 -4.32 -3.43 -2.83
C ASN A 80 -3.88 -2.54 -4.00
N ARG A 81 -2.65 -2.69 -4.49
CA ARG A 81 -2.26 -2.17 -5.81
C ARG A 81 -3.16 -2.75 -6.90
N MET A 82 -3.57 -4.02 -6.78
CA MET A 82 -4.50 -4.66 -7.71
C MET A 82 -5.90 -4.02 -7.66
N TYR A 83 -6.37 -3.67 -6.46
CA TYR A 83 -7.64 -2.94 -6.29
C TYR A 83 -7.58 -1.55 -6.92
N ALA A 84 -6.47 -0.85 -6.71
CA ALA A 84 -6.24 0.46 -7.30
C ALA A 84 -6.14 0.41 -8.84
N MET A 85 -5.48 -0.62 -9.39
CA MET A 85 -5.47 -0.89 -10.84
C MET A 85 -6.88 -1.12 -11.38
N PHE A 86 -7.66 -1.95 -10.70
CA PHE A 86 -9.04 -2.23 -11.10
C PHE A 86 -9.91 -0.97 -11.08
N ALA A 87 -9.70 -0.08 -10.11
CA ALA A 87 -10.42 1.19 -9.99
C ALA A 87 -9.84 2.35 -10.82
N ASN A 88 -8.67 2.19 -11.45
CA ASN A 88 -7.90 3.29 -12.08
C ASN A 88 -7.56 4.43 -11.11
N ILE A 89 -7.09 4.09 -9.91
CA ILE A 89 -6.68 5.02 -8.85
C ILE A 89 -5.14 4.98 -8.70
N PRO A 90 -4.43 6.12 -8.74
CA PRO A 90 -2.98 6.15 -8.51
C PRO A 90 -2.60 5.65 -7.11
N VAL A 91 -1.40 5.08 -7.00
CA VAL A 91 -0.85 4.48 -5.78
C VAL A 91 0.55 5.04 -5.50
N PHE A 92 0.78 5.40 -4.24
CA PHE A 92 2.08 5.69 -3.65
C PHE A 92 2.47 4.59 -2.67
N ASP A 93 3.71 4.12 -2.76
CA ASP A 93 4.26 2.97 -2.03
C ASP A 93 5.57 3.43 -1.33
N PRO A 94 5.48 3.97 -0.09
CA PRO A 94 6.62 4.54 0.62
C PRO A 94 7.59 3.47 1.11
N ILE A 95 8.86 3.84 1.30
CA ILE A 95 9.90 2.96 1.85
C ILE A 95 10.16 3.16 3.34
N ASP A 96 9.78 4.30 3.91
CA ASP A 96 10.05 4.67 5.30
C ASP A 96 9.07 5.74 5.82
N PRO A 97 9.14 6.14 7.11
CA PRO A 97 8.28 7.19 7.65
C PRO A 97 8.44 8.58 6.98
N GLN A 98 9.63 8.93 6.49
CA GLN A 98 9.88 10.22 5.85
C GLN A 98 9.18 10.27 4.48
N GLU A 99 9.38 9.26 3.65
CA GLU A 99 8.75 9.16 2.34
C GLU A 99 7.23 9.03 2.49
N ALA A 100 6.73 8.32 3.52
CA ALA A 100 5.30 8.28 3.81
C ALA A 100 4.71 9.68 4.08
N LEU A 101 5.43 10.52 4.83
CA LEU A 101 5.03 11.91 5.10
C LEU A 101 5.02 12.75 3.81
N GLU A 102 6.06 12.66 2.99
CA GLU A 102 6.20 13.43 1.75
C GLU A 102 5.20 12.99 0.67
N MET A 103 5.05 11.68 0.48
CA MET A 103 4.08 11.10 -0.43
C MET A 103 2.65 11.45 -0.03
N THR A 104 2.34 11.52 1.28
CA THR A 104 0.99 11.95 1.73
C THR A 104 0.69 13.37 1.25
N LYS A 105 1.64 14.30 1.40
CA LYS A 105 1.48 15.68 0.92
C LYS A 105 1.26 15.71 -0.59
N TYR A 106 2.12 15.01 -1.34
CA TYR A 106 2.03 14.94 -2.79
C TYR A 106 0.72 14.28 -3.27
N ALA A 107 0.25 13.24 -2.58
CA ALA A 107 -0.98 12.53 -2.90
C ALA A 107 -2.22 13.44 -2.84
N PHE A 108 -2.28 14.36 -1.87
CA PHE A 108 -3.33 15.38 -1.82
C PHE A 108 -3.29 16.31 -3.03
N ASP A 109 -2.11 16.82 -3.35
CA ASP A 109 -1.93 17.76 -4.47
C ASP A 109 -2.25 17.07 -5.81
N LEU A 110 -1.77 15.83 -6.00
CA LEU A 110 -2.10 15.02 -7.17
C LEU A 110 -3.61 14.78 -7.26
N SER A 111 -4.25 14.37 -6.16
CA SER A 111 -5.70 14.12 -6.10
C SER A 111 -6.51 15.33 -6.57
N GLU A 112 -6.13 16.54 -6.14
CA GLU A 112 -6.77 17.78 -6.58
C GLU A 112 -6.51 18.09 -8.06
N GLN A 113 -5.27 17.90 -8.52
CA GLN A 113 -4.91 18.14 -9.92
C GLN A 113 -5.66 17.22 -10.89
N ILE A 114 -5.81 15.93 -10.54
CA ILE A 114 -6.48 14.95 -11.41
C ILE A 114 -7.97 14.84 -11.13
N GLY A 115 -8.47 15.37 -10.01
CA GLY A 115 -9.87 15.22 -9.60
C GLY A 115 -10.28 13.76 -9.35
N SER A 116 -9.35 12.94 -8.86
CA SER A 116 -9.54 11.53 -8.51
C SER A 116 -8.99 11.26 -7.12
N LEU A 117 -9.35 10.11 -6.54
CA LEU A 117 -8.73 9.61 -5.32
C LEU A 117 -7.29 9.22 -5.59
N VAL A 118 -6.47 9.22 -4.55
CA VAL A 118 -5.10 8.65 -4.57
C VAL A 118 -4.96 7.70 -3.39
N MET A 119 -4.39 6.53 -3.63
CA MET A 119 -4.07 5.56 -2.60
C MET A 119 -2.65 5.77 -2.10
N LEU A 120 -2.48 5.87 -0.78
CA LEU A 120 -1.21 5.70 -0.12
C LEU A 120 -1.18 4.31 0.51
N ARG A 121 -0.25 3.46 0.09
CA ARG A 121 -0.18 2.06 0.47
C ARG A 121 1.13 1.77 1.22
N PRO A 122 1.20 1.98 2.54
CA PRO A 122 2.30 1.43 3.31
C PRO A 122 2.10 -0.08 3.53
N THR A 123 3.18 -0.82 3.72
CA THR A 123 3.14 -2.21 4.22
C THR A 123 3.43 -2.27 5.72
N THR A 124 3.34 -3.46 6.31
CA THR A 124 3.54 -3.69 7.75
C THR A 124 4.81 -3.02 8.28
N ARG A 125 5.92 -3.11 7.54
CA ARG A 125 7.23 -2.64 8.02
C ARG A 125 7.34 -1.12 8.01
N VAL A 126 6.74 -0.44 7.04
CA VAL A 126 6.61 1.02 7.07
C VAL A 126 5.68 1.44 8.22
N SER A 127 4.56 0.75 8.38
CA SER A 127 3.52 1.09 9.36
C SER A 127 3.92 0.82 10.82
N HIS A 128 4.82 -0.13 11.07
CA HIS A 128 5.29 -0.54 12.40
C HIS A 128 6.70 -0.05 12.75
N THR A 129 7.31 0.79 11.91
CA THR A 129 8.61 1.41 12.18
C THR A 129 8.45 2.79 12.80
N ARG A 130 9.46 3.23 13.55
CA ARG A 130 9.60 4.60 14.05
C ARG A 130 10.94 5.14 13.59
N GLY A 131 10.96 6.40 13.18
CA GLY A 131 12.16 7.11 12.78
C GLY A 131 11.94 8.60 12.93
N ASP A 132 13.03 9.35 13.04
CA ASP A 132 12.96 10.81 13.01
C ASP A 132 12.53 11.26 11.61
N VAL A 133 11.68 12.28 11.55
CA VAL A 133 11.20 12.86 10.30
C VAL A 133 11.48 14.35 10.29
N THR A 134 11.92 14.85 9.14
CA THR A 134 12.06 16.28 8.89
C THR A 134 10.69 16.81 8.45
N ILE A 135 10.02 17.50 9.37
CA ILE A 135 8.78 18.21 9.07
C ILE A 135 9.09 19.56 8.44
N GLY A 136 8.30 19.95 7.42
CA GLY A 136 8.36 21.30 6.87
C GLY A 136 7.42 22.25 7.61
N ASP A 137 7.47 23.53 7.22
CA ASP A 137 6.54 24.53 7.73
C ASP A 137 5.09 24.23 7.33
N LEU A 138 4.17 24.56 8.23
CA LEU A 138 2.75 24.62 7.88
C LEU A 138 2.52 25.89 7.03
N PRO A 139 1.58 25.88 6.07
CA PRO A 139 1.23 27.08 5.31
C PRO A 139 0.94 28.27 6.24
N GLU A 140 1.52 29.44 5.94
CA GLU A 140 1.49 30.64 6.82
C GLU A 140 0.06 31.06 7.22
N ASN A 141 -0.93 30.80 6.36
CA ASN A 141 -2.33 31.15 6.59
C ASN A 141 -3.14 30.04 7.27
N LYS A 142 -2.81 29.66 8.51
CA LYS A 142 -3.55 28.61 9.26
C LYS A 142 -5.06 28.88 9.34
N GLU A 143 -5.50 30.13 9.48
CA GLU A 143 -6.92 30.50 9.55
C GLU A 143 -7.69 30.33 8.23
N ASN A 144 -7.02 30.40 7.07
CA ASN A 144 -7.62 30.14 5.76
C ASN A 144 -7.30 28.72 5.21
N ALA A 145 -6.25 28.08 5.72
CA ALA A 145 -5.79 26.74 5.34
C ALA A 145 -6.58 25.63 6.04
N VAL A 146 -7.07 25.88 7.25
CA VAL A 146 -7.91 24.94 8.00
C VAL A 146 -9.38 25.21 7.70
N ARG A 147 -9.83 24.78 6.51
CA ARG A 147 -11.26 24.78 6.20
C ARG A 147 -11.94 23.59 6.87
N LEU A 148 -12.56 23.83 8.02
CA LEU A 148 -13.43 22.83 8.67
C LEU A 148 -14.80 22.72 7.99
N TRP A 149 -15.17 23.71 7.17
CA TRP A 149 -16.50 23.80 6.58
C TRP A 149 -16.40 23.80 5.05
N GLY A 150 -16.97 22.76 4.44
CA GLY A 150 -17.13 22.64 2.99
C GLY A 150 -18.52 23.07 2.56
N LYS A 151 -18.70 23.30 1.25
CA LYS A 151 -20.02 23.55 0.65
C LYS A 151 -20.28 22.52 -0.44
N PHE A 152 -21.17 21.57 -0.14
CA PHE A 152 -21.68 20.65 -1.14
C PHE A 152 -22.55 21.39 -2.16
N LYS A 153 -22.22 21.23 -3.44
CA LYS A 153 -23.04 21.72 -4.56
C LYS A 153 -23.66 20.51 -5.24
N LYS A 154 -24.99 20.41 -5.23
CA LYS A 154 -25.72 19.35 -5.94
C LYS A 154 -25.31 19.34 -7.41
N ASN A 155 -24.84 18.18 -7.88
CA ASN A 155 -24.49 17.94 -9.28
C ASN A 155 -24.80 16.48 -9.64
N PRO A 156 -26.04 16.17 -10.07
CA PRO A 156 -26.42 14.81 -10.42
C PRO A 156 -25.58 14.22 -11.56
N GLU A 157 -25.10 15.02 -12.50
CA GLU A 157 -24.25 14.55 -13.60
C GLU A 157 -22.87 14.07 -13.10
N LYS A 158 -22.37 14.61 -11.99
CA LYS A 158 -21.10 14.16 -11.38
C LYS A 158 -21.29 13.01 -10.38
N TYR A 159 -22.32 13.07 -9.54
CA TYR A 159 -22.41 12.20 -8.37
C TYR A 159 -23.34 10.99 -8.53
N VAL A 160 -24.22 10.97 -9.53
CA VAL A 160 -25.19 9.89 -9.69
C VAL A 160 -24.75 8.95 -10.82
N VAL A 161 -24.28 7.76 -10.45
CA VAL A 161 -23.67 6.76 -11.35
C VAL A 161 -24.73 5.84 -11.97
N LEU A 162 -25.69 6.42 -12.71
CA LEU A 162 -26.61 5.63 -13.53
C LEU A 162 -25.89 5.01 -14.72
N PRO A 163 -26.28 3.83 -15.24
CA PRO A 163 -25.59 3.18 -16.36
C PRO A 163 -25.37 4.09 -17.59
N SER A 164 -26.35 4.94 -17.94
CA SER A 164 -26.23 5.90 -19.04
C SER A 164 -25.19 7.00 -18.80
N ARG A 165 -24.96 7.37 -17.53
CA ARG A 165 -23.94 8.34 -17.11
C ARG A 165 -22.58 7.69 -16.92
N ALA A 166 -22.52 6.52 -16.28
CA ALA A 166 -21.30 5.76 -16.05
C ALA A 166 -20.53 5.50 -17.36
N ARG A 167 -21.25 5.18 -18.44
CA ARG A 167 -20.66 5.05 -19.79
C ARG A 167 -19.96 6.31 -20.29
N ARG A 168 -20.43 7.50 -19.90
CA ARG A 168 -19.84 8.80 -20.24
C ARG A 168 -18.72 9.20 -19.28
N MET A 169 -18.81 8.77 -18.03
CA MET A 169 -17.80 9.01 -16.99
C MET A 169 -16.55 8.14 -17.17
N HIS A 170 -16.66 6.92 -17.70
CA HIS A 170 -15.51 6.01 -17.83
C HIS A 170 -14.36 6.61 -18.67
N PRO A 171 -14.60 7.28 -19.82
CA PRO A 171 -13.56 8.05 -20.51
C PRO A 171 -12.86 9.09 -19.61
N GLU A 172 -13.59 9.74 -18.69
CA GLU A 172 -12.97 10.66 -17.73
C GLU A 172 -12.06 9.93 -16.75
N VAL A 173 -12.47 8.77 -16.23
CA VAL A 173 -11.63 7.93 -15.36
C VAL A 173 -10.31 7.59 -16.05
N LEU A 174 -10.37 7.15 -17.32
CA LEU A 174 -9.19 6.84 -18.12
C LEU A 174 -8.32 8.08 -18.38
N ASN A 175 -8.94 9.23 -18.63
CA ASN A 175 -8.20 10.49 -18.78
C ASN A 175 -7.52 10.94 -17.47
N ARG A 176 -8.14 10.71 -16.30
CA ARG A 176 -7.57 11.04 -14.99
C ARG A 176 -6.35 10.18 -14.69
N ILE A 177 -6.40 8.87 -14.96
CA ILE A 177 -5.23 7.99 -14.74
C ILE A 177 -4.10 8.27 -15.75
N GLU A 178 -4.42 8.62 -17.00
CA GLU A 178 -3.42 9.08 -17.97
C GLU A 178 -2.77 10.39 -17.55
N LYS A 179 -3.57 11.35 -17.06
CA LYS A 179 -3.06 12.60 -16.50
C LYS A 179 -2.16 12.33 -15.30
N ALA A 180 -2.55 11.42 -14.41
CA ALA A 180 -1.72 11.01 -13.28
C ALA A 180 -0.38 10.44 -13.77
N ARG A 181 -0.37 9.52 -14.75
CA ARG A 181 0.88 8.97 -15.30
C ARG A 181 1.87 10.04 -15.71
N LYS A 182 1.41 11.04 -16.47
CA LYS A 182 2.25 12.17 -16.91
C LYS A 182 2.83 12.98 -15.75
N LEU A 183 2.02 13.22 -14.71
CA LEU A 183 2.43 13.95 -13.52
C LEU A 183 3.39 13.16 -12.61
N LEU A 184 3.52 11.84 -12.79
CA LEU A 184 4.34 10.97 -11.98
C LEU A 184 5.70 10.61 -12.61
N GLU A 185 5.97 11.02 -13.86
CA GLU A 185 7.24 10.75 -14.56
C GLU A 185 8.45 11.41 -13.87
N GLU A 186 8.28 12.63 -13.38
CA GLU A 186 9.37 13.48 -12.85
C GLU A 186 9.11 13.91 -11.41
N ILE A 187 8.84 12.94 -10.54
CA ILE A 187 8.64 13.16 -9.10
C ILE A 187 9.84 12.61 -8.32
N PRO A 188 10.14 13.15 -7.12
CA PRO A 188 11.30 12.72 -6.33
C PRO A 188 11.21 11.28 -5.81
N PHE A 189 10.04 10.64 -5.92
CA PHE A 189 9.79 9.28 -5.41
C PHE A 189 10.13 8.17 -6.40
N ASN A 190 10.45 8.52 -7.65
CA ASN A 190 10.93 7.60 -8.67
C ASN A 190 12.33 8.07 -9.11
N TRP A 191 13.37 7.32 -8.78
CA TRP A 191 14.74 7.73 -9.07
C TRP A 191 15.62 6.57 -9.47
N GLU A 192 16.74 6.90 -10.12
CA GLU A 192 17.77 5.96 -10.51
C GLU A 192 19.02 6.19 -9.66
N GLU A 193 19.74 5.12 -9.33
CA GLU A 193 21.05 5.18 -8.69
C GLU A 193 21.97 4.05 -9.19
N GLY A 194 23.28 4.23 -9.04
CA GLY A 194 24.28 3.28 -9.54
C GLY A 194 24.52 3.40 -11.04
N ASN A 195 25.60 2.76 -11.52
CA ASN A 195 26.02 2.74 -12.94
C ASN A 195 26.56 1.36 -13.34
N GLY A 196 26.16 0.30 -12.64
CA GLY A 196 26.63 -1.06 -12.89
C GLY A 196 25.90 -1.77 -14.04
N ASP A 197 26.42 -2.94 -14.40
CA ASP A 197 25.97 -3.77 -15.52
C ASP A 197 24.72 -4.62 -15.22
N ILE A 198 24.29 -4.68 -13.96
CA ILE A 198 23.10 -5.42 -13.53
C ILE A 198 21.93 -4.45 -13.35
N GLY A 199 20.91 -4.54 -14.21
CA GLY A 199 19.70 -3.73 -14.11
C GLY A 199 18.71 -4.32 -13.11
N ILE A 200 18.30 -3.51 -12.11
CA ILE A 200 17.27 -3.86 -11.13
C ILE A 200 16.21 -2.76 -11.08
N ILE A 201 14.94 -3.14 -11.15
CA ILE A 201 13.81 -2.25 -10.88
C ILE A 201 13.17 -2.71 -9.56
N VAL A 202 12.98 -1.82 -8.61
CA VAL A 202 12.47 -2.18 -7.27
C VAL A 202 11.36 -1.26 -6.82
N SER A 203 10.29 -1.81 -6.23
CA SER A 203 9.11 -1.06 -5.77
C SER A 203 8.99 -1.03 -4.26
N GLY A 204 8.63 0.14 -3.72
CA GLY A 204 8.29 0.32 -2.30
C GLY A 204 9.37 -0.18 -1.35
N ILE A 205 8.96 -0.68 -0.18
CA ILE A 205 9.85 -1.12 0.92
C ILE A 205 10.93 -2.13 0.49
N SER A 206 10.70 -2.86 -0.61
CA SER A 206 11.69 -3.80 -1.16
C SER A 206 13.04 -3.13 -1.48
N TYR A 207 13.04 -1.82 -1.73
CA TYR A 207 14.26 -1.03 -1.92
C TYR A 207 15.21 -1.11 -0.71
N VAL A 208 14.69 -0.97 0.50
CA VAL A 208 15.51 -0.98 1.72
C VAL A 208 16.19 -2.34 1.91
N TYR A 209 15.43 -3.42 1.70
CA TYR A 209 15.95 -4.79 1.75
C TYR A 209 16.96 -5.06 0.64
N LEU A 210 16.77 -4.48 -0.56
CA LEU A 210 17.70 -4.61 -1.66
C LEU A 210 19.04 -3.96 -1.32
N LYS A 211 19.04 -2.74 -0.75
CA LYS A 211 20.28 -2.07 -0.36
C LYS A 211 21.10 -2.88 0.63
N GLU A 212 20.44 -3.46 1.64
CA GLU A 212 21.12 -4.34 2.61
C GLU A 212 21.63 -5.63 1.94
N ALA A 213 20.83 -6.25 1.07
CA ALA A 213 21.22 -7.48 0.37
C ALA A 213 22.42 -7.26 -0.57
N LEU A 214 22.46 -6.12 -1.27
CA LEU A 214 23.58 -5.74 -2.12
C LEU A 214 24.85 -5.55 -1.29
N HIS A 215 24.73 -4.88 -0.14
CA HIS A 215 25.85 -4.69 0.77
C HIS A 215 26.44 -6.00 1.29
N LEU A 216 25.57 -6.91 1.72
CA LEU A 216 26.01 -8.22 2.20
C LEU A 216 26.73 -9.02 1.09
N LEU A 217 26.30 -8.89 -0.17
CA LEU A 217 26.87 -9.61 -1.30
C LEU A 217 28.09 -8.92 -1.94
N GLY A 218 28.38 -7.68 -1.57
CA GLY A 218 29.42 -6.85 -2.20
C GLY A 218 29.11 -6.55 -3.67
N LEU A 219 27.87 -6.17 -3.97
CA LEU A 219 27.36 -5.95 -5.33
C LEU A 219 26.98 -4.50 -5.62
N GLU A 220 27.23 -3.57 -4.70
CA GLU A 220 26.82 -2.16 -4.83
C GLU A 220 27.33 -1.51 -6.12
N ASP A 221 28.60 -1.75 -6.49
CA ASP A 221 29.22 -1.17 -7.69
C ASP A 221 28.82 -1.88 -8.99
N ARG A 222 28.05 -2.98 -8.90
CA ARG A 222 27.67 -3.82 -10.04
C ARG A 222 26.23 -3.60 -10.49
N VAL A 223 25.46 -2.80 -9.77
CA VAL A 223 24.04 -2.59 -10.07
C VAL A 223 23.75 -1.18 -10.56
N SER A 224 22.75 -1.07 -11.43
CA SER A 224 21.97 0.15 -11.59
C SER A 224 20.54 -0.15 -11.15
N ILE A 225 19.99 0.71 -10.31
CA ILE A 225 18.70 0.52 -9.65
C ILE A 225 17.75 1.62 -10.10
N LEU A 226 16.56 1.25 -10.56
CA LEU A 226 15.41 2.16 -10.68
C LEU A 226 14.43 1.88 -9.54
N LYS A 227 14.34 2.81 -8.59
CA LYS A 227 13.37 2.77 -7.49
C LYS A 227 12.05 3.36 -7.96
N ILE A 228 10.97 2.60 -7.77
CA ILE A 228 9.59 3.00 -8.07
C ILE A 228 8.83 3.24 -6.77
N GLY A 229 8.47 4.50 -6.50
CA GLY A 229 7.57 4.90 -5.42
C GLY A 229 6.11 4.99 -5.83
N THR A 230 5.82 4.97 -7.14
CA THR A 230 4.45 4.98 -7.67
C THR A 230 4.21 3.78 -8.58
N PRO A 231 3.87 2.61 -8.02
CA PRO A 231 3.74 1.38 -8.80
C PRO A 231 2.58 1.39 -9.78
N PHE A 232 1.59 2.27 -9.59
CA PHE A 232 0.49 2.46 -10.53
C PHE A 232 -0.03 3.91 -10.49
N PRO A 233 -0.22 4.58 -11.65
CA PRO A 233 0.29 4.18 -12.94
C PRO A 233 1.82 4.25 -12.96
N LEU A 234 2.47 3.27 -13.60
CA LEU A 234 3.93 3.24 -13.72
C LEU A 234 4.44 4.42 -14.58
N PRO A 235 5.55 5.09 -14.22
CA PRO A 235 6.19 6.13 -15.05
C PRO A 235 6.89 5.49 -16.26
N LEU A 236 6.14 5.32 -17.35
CA LEU A 236 6.55 4.52 -18.51
C LEU A 236 7.76 5.11 -19.23
N ASN A 237 7.89 6.44 -19.31
CA ASN A 237 9.03 7.04 -20.01
C ASN A 237 10.32 6.83 -19.23
N ARG A 238 10.30 7.02 -17.90
CA ARG A 238 11.45 6.73 -17.04
C ARG A 238 11.85 5.26 -17.12
N VAL A 239 10.86 4.36 -17.03
CA VAL A 239 11.11 2.92 -17.14
C VAL A 239 11.68 2.56 -18.51
N GLU A 240 11.12 3.10 -19.60
CA GLU A 240 11.66 2.88 -20.96
C GLU A 240 13.12 3.33 -21.06
N GLN A 241 13.45 4.53 -20.57
CA GLN A 241 14.82 5.05 -20.57
C GLN A 241 15.79 4.17 -19.78
N PHE A 242 15.37 3.68 -18.61
CA PHE A 242 16.18 2.77 -17.81
C PHE A 242 16.42 1.45 -18.54
N LEU A 243 15.36 0.82 -19.08
CA LEU A 243 15.45 -0.46 -19.77
C LEU A 243 16.35 -0.40 -21.00
N ARG A 244 16.35 0.71 -21.74
CA ARG A 244 17.21 0.90 -22.92
C ARG A 244 18.70 0.85 -22.60
N LYS A 245 19.11 1.11 -21.36
CA LYS A 245 20.50 0.96 -20.91
C LYS A 245 20.95 -0.51 -20.84
N PHE A 246 19.99 -1.44 -20.85
CA PHE A 246 20.19 -2.88 -20.72
C PHE A 246 19.77 -3.66 -21.97
N GLU A 247 19.66 -3.01 -23.14
CA GLU A 247 19.36 -3.71 -24.41
C GLU A 247 20.33 -4.89 -24.63
N GLY A 248 19.79 -6.06 -24.97
CA GLY A 248 20.48 -7.34 -25.08
C GLY A 248 20.70 -8.09 -23.75
N HIS A 249 20.25 -7.53 -22.62
CA HIS A 249 20.50 -8.08 -21.28
C HIS A 249 19.20 -8.43 -20.51
N LYS A 250 19.39 -8.84 -19.25
CA LYS A 250 18.33 -9.22 -18.31
C LYS A 250 18.16 -8.13 -17.26
N VAL A 251 16.92 -7.83 -16.89
CA VAL A 251 16.57 -6.91 -15.80
C VAL A 251 15.70 -7.64 -14.79
N LEU A 252 16.01 -7.47 -13.51
CA LEU A 252 15.26 -8.07 -12.40
C LEU A 252 14.31 -7.05 -11.77
N VAL A 253 13.03 -7.39 -11.68
CA VAL A 253 12.00 -6.63 -10.98
C VAL A 253 11.80 -7.20 -9.59
N ILE A 254 11.94 -6.38 -8.56
CA ILE A 254 11.77 -6.74 -7.16
C ILE A 254 10.57 -5.97 -6.59
N GLU A 255 9.51 -6.70 -6.32
CA GLU A 255 8.32 -6.17 -5.65
C GLU A 255 7.69 -7.23 -4.73
N GLU A 256 7.01 -6.80 -3.68
CA GLU A 256 6.24 -7.67 -2.79
C GLU A 256 5.01 -8.24 -3.51
N LEU A 257 4.49 -9.37 -3.02
CA LEU A 257 3.18 -9.92 -3.39
C LEU A 257 2.94 -10.08 -4.91
N GLU A 258 2.06 -9.29 -5.52
CA GLU A 258 1.66 -9.44 -6.92
C GLU A 258 2.62 -8.75 -7.91
N PRO A 259 2.74 -9.24 -9.17
CA PRO A 259 3.60 -8.66 -10.20
C PRO A 259 3.02 -7.39 -10.84
N VAL A 260 2.74 -6.36 -10.05
CA VAL A 260 2.11 -5.11 -10.52
C VAL A 260 3.05 -4.32 -11.41
N VAL A 261 4.28 -4.10 -10.96
CA VAL A 261 5.31 -3.37 -11.70
C VAL A 261 5.85 -4.26 -12.82
N GLU A 262 6.15 -5.52 -12.54
CA GLU A 262 6.66 -6.49 -13.50
C GLU A 262 5.74 -6.66 -14.71
N ASN A 263 4.42 -6.82 -14.50
CA ASN A 263 3.49 -7.01 -15.60
C ASN A 263 3.39 -5.76 -16.49
N GLN A 264 3.34 -4.56 -15.89
CA GLN A 264 3.33 -3.30 -16.66
C GLN A 264 4.61 -3.14 -17.48
N ILE A 265 5.77 -3.52 -16.92
CA ILE A 265 7.06 -3.50 -17.64
C ILE A 265 7.07 -4.50 -18.79
N LYS A 266 6.59 -5.72 -18.58
CA LYS A 266 6.52 -6.74 -19.65
C LYS A 266 5.64 -6.29 -20.81
N VAL A 267 4.51 -5.65 -20.53
CA VAL A 267 3.65 -5.04 -21.56
C VAL A 267 4.41 -3.93 -22.31
N LEU A 268 5.07 -3.02 -21.59
CA LEU A 268 5.88 -1.95 -22.19
C LEU A 268 6.97 -2.49 -23.12
N VAL A 269 7.74 -3.48 -22.64
CA VAL A 269 8.82 -4.13 -23.41
C VAL A 269 8.29 -4.76 -24.68
N TYR A 270 7.15 -5.46 -24.60
CA TYR A 270 6.50 -6.07 -25.77
C TYR A 270 6.04 -5.02 -26.78
N ASP A 271 5.29 -4.01 -26.34
CA ASP A 271 4.71 -2.99 -27.20
C ASP A 271 5.78 -2.11 -27.86
N LYS A 272 6.84 -1.77 -27.11
CA LYS A 272 7.94 -0.93 -27.58
C LYS A 272 9.05 -1.72 -28.27
N LYS A 273 8.97 -3.05 -28.28
CA LYS A 273 9.98 -3.96 -28.83
C LYS A 273 11.38 -3.68 -28.28
N ILE A 274 11.47 -3.46 -26.96
CA ILE A 274 12.75 -3.27 -26.27
C ILE A 274 13.39 -4.66 -26.12
N ASP A 275 14.62 -4.84 -26.57
CA ASP A 275 15.31 -6.12 -26.49
C ASP A 275 15.87 -6.34 -25.08
N VAL A 276 15.00 -6.62 -24.10
CA VAL A 276 15.38 -6.88 -22.71
C VAL A 276 14.55 -8.02 -22.16
N GLN A 277 15.19 -8.97 -21.47
CA GLN A 277 14.49 -10.03 -20.76
C GLN A 277 14.13 -9.59 -19.34
N ILE A 278 12.84 -9.55 -19.04
CA ILE A 278 12.33 -9.16 -17.72
C ILE A 278 12.10 -10.39 -16.85
N HIS A 279 12.80 -10.41 -15.73
CA HIS A 279 12.64 -11.37 -14.64
C HIS A 279 12.04 -10.69 -13.42
N GLY A 280 11.40 -11.45 -12.54
CA GLY A 280 10.77 -10.96 -11.33
C GLY A 280 10.24 -12.12 -10.51
N LYS A 281 8.94 -12.45 -10.61
CA LYS A 281 8.32 -13.51 -9.80
C LYS A 281 8.84 -14.94 -10.04
N ASP A 282 9.64 -15.16 -11.06
CA ASP A 282 10.40 -16.39 -11.25
C ASP A 282 11.59 -16.53 -10.28
N TYR A 283 12.08 -15.42 -9.71
CA TYR A 283 13.09 -15.40 -8.65
C TYR A 283 12.56 -14.84 -7.32
N ILE A 284 11.56 -13.96 -7.37
CA ILE A 284 11.01 -13.22 -6.25
C ILE A 284 9.68 -13.86 -5.81
N PRO A 285 9.49 -14.23 -4.54
CA PRO A 285 8.27 -14.89 -4.11
C PRO A 285 7.07 -13.94 -4.18
N ARG A 286 5.89 -14.53 -4.45
CA ARG A 286 4.59 -13.86 -4.32
C ARG A 286 4.00 -13.94 -2.90
N LEU A 287 4.64 -14.68 -2.02
CA LEU A 287 4.12 -15.07 -0.71
C LEU A 287 4.91 -14.37 0.39
N TYR A 288 4.22 -13.86 1.41
CA TYR A 288 4.79 -13.21 2.59
C TYR A 288 5.58 -11.91 2.26
N GLU A 289 5.95 -11.17 3.30
CA GLU A 289 6.73 -9.94 3.20
C GLU A 289 8.13 -10.15 2.59
N MET A 290 8.65 -9.14 1.90
CA MET A 290 10.02 -9.13 1.43
C MET A 290 10.98 -9.03 2.62
N THR A 291 12.13 -9.69 2.48
CA THR A 291 13.20 -9.60 3.47
C THR A 291 14.55 -9.55 2.78
N THR A 292 15.56 -9.03 3.47
CA THR A 292 16.96 -9.05 3.03
C THR A 292 17.39 -10.46 2.62
N ARG A 293 17.03 -11.47 3.41
CA ARG A 293 17.28 -12.89 3.09
C ARG A 293 16.73 -13.30 1.74
N ARG A 294 15.47 -12.99 1.46
CA ARG A 294 14.81 -13.39 0.21
C ARG A 294 15.48 -12.74 -1.00
N ILE A 295 15.86 -11.48 -0.88
CA ILE A 295 16.59 -10.79 -1.95
C ILE A 295 18.00 -11.37 -2.11
N VAL A 296 18.72 -11.67 -1.03
CA VAL A 296 20.04 -12.34 -1.10
C VAL A 296 19.92 -13.69 -1.83
N GLU A 297 18.94 -14.51 -1.46
CA GLU A 297 18.71 -15.80 -2.11
C GLU A 297 18.30 -15.66 -3.58
N ALA A 298 17.45 -14.67 -3.90
CA ALA A 298 17.04 -14.38 -5.27
C ALA A 298 18.21 -13.88 -6.14
N LEU A 299 19.01 -12.93 -5.65
CA LEU A 299 20.17 -12.39 -6.37
C LEU A 299 21.24 -13.46 -6.62
N GLN A 300 21.51 -14.33 -5.64
CA GLN A 300 22.46 -15.43 -5.83
C GLN A 300 22.00 -16.39 -6.93
N LYS A 301 20.69 -16.71 -6.99
CA LYS A 301 20.11 -17.53 -8.06
C LYS A 301 20.13 -16.82 -9.42
N TYR A 302 19.70 -15.56 -9.45
CA TYR A 302 19.61 -14.73 -10.65
C TYR A 302 20.97 -14.53 -11.33
N LEU A 303 22.00 -14.26 -10.52
CA LEU A 303 23.37 -13.99 -10.98
C LEU A 303 24.25 -15.26 -11.02
N ASN A 304 23.68 -16.43 -10.73
CA ASN A 304 24.39 -17.71 -10.64
C ASN A 304 25.66 -17.64 -9.74
N LEU A 305 25.54 -16.94 -8.61
CA LEU A 305 26.60 -16.87 -7.61
C LEU A 305 26.61 -18.18 -6.82
N LYS A 306 27.79 -18.81 -6.67
CA LYS A 306 27.98 -19.88 -5.68
C LYS A 306 27.53 -19.33 -4.32
N LYS A 307 26.62 -20.01 -3.60
CA LYS A 307 25.99 -19.61 -2.32
C LYS A 307 27.03 -18.95 -1.38
N ARG A 308 27.25 -17.64 -1.55
CA ARG A 308 28.23 -16.81 -0.84
C ARG A 308 27.76 -16.59 0.59
N ILE A 309 26.45 -16.44 0.74
CA ILE A 309 25.78 -16.28 2.03
C ILE A 309 24.77 -17.41 2.18
N SER A 310 24.85 -18.06 3.34
CA SER A 310 23.90 -19.06 3.79
C SER A 310 23.28 -18.64 5.11
N PHE A 311 21.97 -18.85 5.23
CA PHE A 311 21.21 -18.60 6.46
C PHE A 311 20.98 -19.88 7.28
N ASP A 312 21.51 -21.03 6.83
CA ASP A 312 21.26 -22.35 7.45
C ASP A 312 21.63 -22.35 8.96
N HIS A 313 22.77 -21.75 9.32
CA HIS A 313 23.17 -21.62 10.73
C HIS A 313 22.21 -20.74 11.56
N VAL A 314 21.67 -19.68 10.96
CA VAL A 314 20.69 -18.80 11.61
C VAL A 314 19.38 -19.55 11.84
N ASP A 315 18.95 -20.36 10.88
CA ASP A 315 17.74 -21.18 10.98
C ASP A 315 17.87 -22.25 12.07
N GLU A 316 18.99 -22.97 12.09
CA GLU A 316 19.27 -23.96 13.12
C GLU A 316 19.30 -23.34 14.52
N HIS A 317 19.87 -22.14 14.65
CA HIS A 317 19.88 -21.42 15.91
C HIS A 317 18.47 -20.93 16.30
N ALA A 318 17.73 -20.34 15.37
CA ALA A 318 16.37 -19.86 15.59
C ALA A 318 15.43 -21.00 16.02
N ALA A 319 15.56 -22.20 15.42
CA ALA A 319 14.80 -23.38 15.81
C ALA A 319 15.08 -23.79 17.27
N LYS A 320 16.37 -23.88 17.65
CA LYS A 320 16.80 -24.22 19.02
C LYS A 320 16.32 -23.20 20.07
N VAL A 321 16.25 -21.93 19.70
CA VAL A 321 15.73 -20.87 20.59
C VAL A 321 14.22 -20.93 20.68
N SER A 322 13.52 -21.17 19.56
CA SER A 322 12.06 -21.20 19.49
C SER A 322 11.45 -22.27 20.40
N GLU A 323 12.11 -23.43 20.55
CA GLU A 323 11.70 -24.49 21.48
C GLU A 323 11.68 -24.04 22.96
N LYS A 324 12.44 -23.00 23.30
CA LYS A 324 12.56 -22.46 24.66
C LYS A 324 11.64 -21.27 24.92
N LEU A 325 11.01 -20.72 23.87
CA LEU A 325 10.16 -19.55 24.01
C LEU A 325 8.74 -19.95 24.44
N PRO A 326 8.16 -19.28 25.44
CA PRO A 326 6.77 -19.53 25.80
C PRO A 326 5.84 -19.06 24.66
N PRO A 327 4.72 -19.76 24.41
CA PRO A 327 3.75 -19.34 23.42
C PRO A 327 3.16 -17.98 23.80
N ARG A 328 3.01 -17.10 22.80
CA ARG A 328 2.37 -15.78 22.96
C ARG A 328 1.10 -15.74 22.11
N PRO A 329 0.01 -16.38 22.53
CA PRO A 329 -1.24 -16.30 21.81
C PRO A 329 -1.72 -14.85 21.79
N PRO A 330 -2.43 -14.42 20.73
CA PRO A 330 -2.94 -13.06 20.68
C PRO A 330 -3.97 -12.85 21.79
N THR A 331 -3.96 -11.68 22.43
CA THR A 331 -4.85 -11.40 23.57
C THR A 331 -5.55 -10.07 23.41
N LEU A 332 -6.82 -10.00 23.84
CA LEU A 332 -7.54 -8.73 23.95
C LEU A 332 -6.82 -7.78 24.92
N CYS A 333 -6.77 -6.49 24.58
CA CYS A 333 -6.23 -5.44 25.45
C CYS A 333 -6.88 -5.49 26.85
N PRO A 334 -6.17 -5.01 27.91
CA PRO A 334 -6.65 -5.08 29.30
C PRO A 334 -8.06 -4.51 29.52
N ALA A 335 -8.45 -3.47 28.78
CA ALA A 335 -9.77 -2.82 28.89
C ALA A 335 -10.67 -3.03 27.65
N CYS A 336 -10.42 -4.08 26.85
CA CYS A 336 -11.14 -4.25 25.59
C CYS A 336 -12.64 -4.52 25.82
N PRO A 337 -13.55 -3.70 25.27
CA PRO A 337 -15.01 -3.86 25.48
C PRO A 337 -15.55 -5.16 24.90
N HIS A 338 -14.85 -5.75 23.92
CA HIS A 338 -15.18 -7.08 23.39
C HIS A 338 -15.25 -8.16 24.48
N ARG A 339 -14.48 -8.04 25.58
CA ARG A 339 -14.56 -8.97 26.71
C ARG A 339 -15.97 -9.02 27.31
N ASN A 340 -16.61 -7.86 27.45
CA ASN A 340 -17.96 -7.76 28.00
C ASN A 340 -18.98 -8.34 27.02
N THR A 341 -18.84 -8.04 25.72
CA THR A 341 -19.69 -8.59 24.66
C THR A 341 -19.61 -10.10 24.62
N PHE A 342 -18.40 -10.67 24.59
CA PHE A 342 -18.20 -12.12 24.58
C PHE A 342 -18.70 -12.79 25.85
N TYR A 343 -18.48 -12.19 27.03
CA TYR A 343 -19.05 -12.69 28.27
C TYR A 343 -20.59 -12.73 28.22
N ALA A 344 -21.22 -11.66 27.72
CA ALA A 344 -22.67 -11.60 27.57
C ALA A 344 -23.17 -12.66 26.57
N VAL A 345 -22.52 -12.82 25.42
CA VAL A 345 -22.83 -13.85 24.43
C VAL A 345 -22.70 -15.25 25.05
N LYS A 346 -21.57 -15.56 25.68
CA LYS A 346 -21.32 -16.86 26.33
C LYS A 346 -22.38 -17.19 27.38
N ARG A 347 -22.74 -16.20 28.22
CA ARG A 347 -23.73 -16.36 29.30
C ARG A 347 -25.14 -16.63 28.76
N ASN A 348 -25.54 -15.94 27.69
CA ASN A 348 -26.88 -16.07 27.12
C ASN A 348 -27.01 -17.31 26.21
N ALA A 349 -26.00 -17.60 25.40
CA ALA A 349 -25.98 -18.75 24.51
C ALA A 349 -25.76 -20.08 25.25
N LYS A 350 -25.27 -20.04 26.50
CA LYS A 350 -25.02 -21.22 27.36
C LYS A 350 -24.18 -22.30 26.66
N GLY A 351 -23.26 -21.90 25.77
CA GLY A 351 -22.44 -22.84 24.99
C GLY A 351 -23.17 -23.56 23.85
N LYS A 352 -24.38 -23.13 23.47
CA LYS A 352 -25.23 -23.82 22.46
C LYS A 352 -25.43 -23.03 21.17
N GLY A 353 -24.66 -21.96 20.96
CA GLY A 353 -24.70 -21.14 19.75
C GLY A 353 -23.63 -21.55 18.74
N VAL A 354 -23.88 -21.24 17.47
CA VAL A 354 -22.82 -21.06 16.48
C VAL A 354 -22.37 -19.60 16.57
N TYR A 355 -21.11 -19.38 16.92
CA TYR A 355 -20.55 -18.06 17.15
C TYR A 355 -19.80 -17.58 15.93
N THR A 356 -20.52 -16.97 15.00
CA THR A 356 -19.89 -16.30 13.86
C THR A 356 -19.35 -14.93 14.27
N GLY A 357 -18.33 -14.46 13.56
CA GLY A 357 -17.80 -13.12 13.72
C GLY A 357 -16.93 -12.71 12.54
N ASP A 358 -16.34 -11.52 12.66
CA ASP A 358 -15.52 -10.92 11.61
C ASP A 358 -14.03 -10.93 11.99
N ILE A 359 -13.17 -10.35 11.16
CA ILE A 359 -11.76 -10.09 11.47
C ILE A 359 -11.59 -9.16 12.66
N GLY A 360 -10.61 -9.47 13.50
CA GLY A 360 -9.90 -8.47 14.29
C GLY A 360 -9.90 -8.88 15.74
N CYS A 361 -10.23 -7.94 16.62
CA CYS A 361 -10.47 -8.28 18.01
C CYS A 361 -11.64 -9.28 18.18
N TYR A 362 -12.52 -9.40 17.19
CA TYR A 362 -13.59 -10.40 17.18
C TYR A 362 -13.02 -11.84 17.14
N SER A 363 -12.04 -12.11 16.29
CA SER A 363 -11.44 -13.45 16.16
C SER A 363 -10.74 -13.92 17.44
N LEU A 364 -10.29 -12.99 18.29
CA LEU A 364 -9.70 -13.31 19.61
C LEU A 364 -10.71 -13.90 20.60
N GLY A 365 -12.01 -13.81 20.30
CA GLY A 365 -13.07 -14.51 21.02
C GLY A 365 -12.98 -16.03 20.94
N ALA A 366 -12.21 -16.58 19.99
CA ALA A 366 -11.99 -18.03 19.87
C ALA A 366 -11.18 -18.61 21.04
N LEU A 367 -10.37 -17.77 21.70
CA LEU A 367 -9.45 -18.20 22.74
C LEU A 367 -10.13 -18.32 24.11
N LYS A 368 -9.59 -19.20 24.96
CA LYS A 368 -9.99 -19.29 26.37
C LYS A 368 -9.71 -17.96 27.09
N PRO A 369 -10.58 -17.52 28.01
CA PRO A 369 -11.80 -18.20 28.48
C PRO A 369 -13.07 -17.81 27.69
N LEU A 370 -12.95 -17.14 26.55
CA LEU A 370 -14.11 -16.59 25.82
C LEU A 370 -14.82 -17.69 25.03
N GLU A 371 -14.14 -18.38 24.12
CA GLU A 371 -14.71 -19.49 23.31
C GLU A 371 -16.08 -19.12 22.71
N THR A 372 -16.15 -17.93 22.11
CA THR A 372 -17.36 -17.37 21.48
C THR A 372 -17.06 -16.91 20.06
N MET A 373 -16.32 -17.74 19.34
CA MET A 373 -16.02 -17.60 17.92
C MET A 373 -15.69 -18.99 17.37
N ASP A 374 -16.37 -19.40 16.29
CA ASP A 374 -16.23 -20.71 15.62
C ASP A 374 -15.46 -20.63 14.30
#